data_AF-A0ABD2Y4D6-F1
#
_entry.id   AF-A0ABD2Y4D6-F1
#
_cell.length_a   1.000
_cell.length_b   1.000
_cell.length_c   1.000
_cell.angle_alpha   90.00
_cell.angle_beta   90.00
_cell.angle_gamma   90.00
#
_symmetry.space_group_name_H-M   'P 1'
#
loop_
_entity.id
_entity.type
_entity.pdbx_description
1 polymer ?
#
loop_
_entity_poly.entity_id
_entity_poly.type
_entity_poly.pdbx_seq_one_letter_code
_entity_poly.pdbx_strand_id
1 'polypeptide(L)'
;MSVVEYSHRFHALGMFALGVMSDRKEKCDRFRRGLLKDIRYKIAAIDTDTFKKLYDASARVDTYLRRQVAEERDDRGPYVPPQRQIYRPAVPPVRSVRPPQPSFSQFRGFRPQPL
;
A
#
# COMPACT_ATOMS: atom_id res chain seq x y z
N MET A 1 -4.23 -12.21 10.29
CA MET A 1 -5.11 -12.60 11.42
C MET A 1 -4.43 -12.21 12.72
N SER A 2 -5.13 -11.57 13.65
CA SER A 2 -4.59 -11.25 14.98
C SER A 2 -4.50 -12.49 15.86
N VAL A 3 -3.62 -12.46 16.85
CA VAL A 3 -3.55 -13.49 17.89
C VAL A 3 -4.88 -13.67 18.63
N VAL A 4 -5.66 -12.60 18.80
CA VAL A 4 -6.99 -12.66 19.45
C VAL A 4 -7.98 -13.43 18.57
N GLU A 5 -8.05 -13.12 17.28
CA GLU A 5 -8.92 -13.84 16.34
C GLU A 5 -8.51 -15.31 16.21
N TYR A 6 -7.19 -15.55 16.19
CA TYR A 6 -6.63 -16.89 16.15
C TYR A 6 -7.02 -17.69 17.39
N SER A 7 -6.93 -17.12 18.59
CA SER A 7 -7.28 -17.83 19.82
C SER A 7 -8.75 -18.23 19.85
N HIS A 8 -9.64 -17.34 19.39
CA HIS A 8 -11.07 -17.66 19.30
C HIS A 8 -11.33 -18.84 18.36
N ARG A 9 -10.71 -18.85 17.18
CA ARG A 9 -10.82 -19.97 16.24
C ARG A 9 -10.20 -21.24 16.78
N PHE A 10 -9.06 -21.14 17.47
CA PHE A 10 -8.38 -22.26 18.10
C PHE A 10 -9.27 -22.92 19.17
N HIS A 11 -9.94 -22.12 20.01
CA HIS A 11 -10.88 -22.63 21.00
C HIS A 11 -12.13 -23.24 20.36
N ALA A 12 -12.69 -22.59 19.34
CA ALA A 12 -13.85 -23.12 18.61
C ALA A 12 -13.55 -24.49 17.99
N LEU A 13 -12.39 -24.66 17.36
CA LEU A 13 -11.94 -25.94 16.82
C LEU A 13 -11.62 -26.95 17.92
N GLY A 14 -11.08 -26.49 19.05
CA GLY A 14 -10.75 -27.32 20.20
C GLY A 14 -11.95 -28.04 20.81
N MET A 15 -13.16 -27.48 20.68
CA MET A 15 -14.40 -28.14 21.12
C MET A 15 -14.65 -29.49 20.43
N PHE A 16 -14.18 -29.64 19.19
CA PHE A 16 -14.32 -30.86 18.40
C PHE A 16 -13.13 -31.82 18.55
N ALA A 17 -12.06 -31.38 19.22
CA ALA A 17 -10.81 -32.11 19.37
C ALA A 17 -10.43 -32.26 20.86
N LEU A 18 -11.40 -32.72 21.68
CA LEU A 18 -11.26 -32.80 23.13
C LEU A 18 -10.01 -33.58 23.57
N GLY A 19 -9.74 -34.74 22.95
CA GLY A 19 -8.57 -35.56 23.32
C GLY A 19 -7.24 -34.82 23.21
N VAL A 20 -7.11 -33.91 22.24
CA VAL A 20 -5.89 -33.13 21.97
C VAL A 20 -5.82 -31.86 22.82
N MET A 21 -6.97 -31.36 23.27
CA MET A 21 -7.08 -30.13 24.07
C MET A 21 -7.05 -30.39 25.58
N SER A 22 -7.20 -31.66 25.98
CA SER A 22 -7.17 -32.11 27.39
C SER A 22 -5.80 -31.93 28.03
N ASP A 23 -4.71 -32.22 27.30
CA ASP A 23 -3.36 -32.00 27.82
C ASP A 23 -2.97 -30.52 27.67
N ARG A 24 -2.56 -29.91 28.79
CA ARG A 24 -2.13 -28.52 28.84
C ARG A 24 -0.88 -28.31 28.00
N LYS A 25 0.06 -29.25 28.01
CA LYS A 25 1.34 -29.12 27.30
C LYS A 25 1.12 -29.23 25.79
N GLU A 26 0.38 -30.25 25.34
CA GLU A 26 0.01 -30.37 23.92
C GLU A 26 -0.80 -29.18 23.42
N LYS A 27 -1.76 -28.68 24.21
CA LYS A 27 -2.55 -27.50 23.86
C LYS A 27 -1.67 -26.27 23.64
N CYS A 28 -0.74 -26.00 24.55
CA CYS A 28 0.22 -24.91 24.42
C CYS A 28 1.10 -25.09 23.18
N ASP A 29 1.61 -26.28 22.93
CA ASP A 29 2.48 -26.55 21.79
C ASP A 29 1.76 -26.41 20.44
N ARG A 30 0.52 -26.91 20.33
CA ARG A 30 -0.33 -26.72 19.14
C ARG A 30 -0.64 -25.25 18.91
N PHE A 31 -1.00 -24.53 19.98
CA PHE A 31 -1.24 -23.10 19.87
C PHE A 31 0.00 -22.39 19.35
N ARG A 32 1.17 -22.68 19.93
CA ARG A 32 2.47 -22.12 19.52
C ARG A 32 2.77 -22.45 18.06
N ARG A 33 2.50 -23.67 17.60
CA ARG A 33 2.72 -24.08 16.21
C ARG A 33 1.92 -23.26 15.19
N GLY A 34 0.68 -22.88 15.51
CA GLY A 34 -0.17 -22.10 14.61
C GLY A 34 0.01 -20.58 14.69
N LEU A 35 0.87 -20.06 15.57
CA LEU A 35 1.23 -18.65 15.59
C LEU A 35 2.09 -18.26 14.38
N LEU A 36 2.03 -16.98 14.02
CA LEU A 36 2.89 -16.41 12.97
C LEU A 36 4.38 -16.60 13.31
N LYS A 37 5.21 -16.79 12.28
CA LYS A 37 6.66 -17.05 12.44
C LYS A 37 7.35 -15.97 13.28
N ASP A 38 7.03 -14.70 13.05
CA ASP A 38 7.66 -13.58 13.75
C ASP A 38 7.28 -13.54 15.23
N ILE A 39 6.02 -13.85 15.53
CA ILE A 39 5.52 -13.96 16.89
C ILE A 39 6.20 -15.14 17.60
N ARG A 40 6.22 -16.32 16.95
CA ARG A 40 6.88 -17.53 17.46
C ARG A 40 8.34 -17.30 17.81
N TYR A 41 9.07 -16.60 16.94
CA TYR A 41 10.48 -16.29 17.16
C TYR A 41 10.67 -15.41 18.40
N LYS A 42 9.87 -14.36 18.55
CA LYS A 42 9.98 -13.44 19.71
C LYS A 42 9.56 -14.07 21.04
N ILE A 43 8.59 -14.99 21.04
CA ILE A 43 8.17 -15.70 22.27
C ILE A 43 9.01 -16.95 22.56
N ALA A 44 9.90 -17.39 21.66
CA ALA A 44 10.66 -18.62 21.82
C ALA A 44 11.54 -18.62 23.08
N ALA A 45 11.99 -17.44 23.52
CA ALA A 45 12.79 -17.24 24.71
C ALA A 45 11.98 -17.18 26.02
N ILE A 46 10.64 -17.17 25.94
CA ILE A 46 9.77 -17.05 27.11
C ILE A 46 9.24 -18.43 27.46
N ASP A 47 9.62 -18.94 28.63
CA ASP A 47 9.04 -20.18 29.15
C ASP A 47 7.61 -19.93 29.64
N THR A 48 6.64 -20.43 28.88
CA THR A 48 5.23 -20.27 29.18
C THR A 48 4.62 -21.61 29.56
N ASP A 49 4.61 -21.88 30.86
CA ASP A 49 4.05 -23.11 31.45
C ASP A 49 2.51 -23.16 31.40
N THR A 50 1.84 -22.05 31.08
CA THR A 50 0.38 -21.98 31.01
C THR A 50 -0.08 -21.34 29.72
N PHE A 51 -1.17 -21.87 29.15
CA PHE A 51 -1.80 -21.33 27.95
C PHE A 51 -2.10 -19.84 28.07
N LYS A 52 -2.57 -19.38 29.23
CA LYS A 52 -2.81 -17.95 29.48
C LYS A 52 -1.54 -17.11 29.33
N LYS A 53 -0.41 -17.55 29.90
CA LYS A 53 0.87 -16.84 29.77
C LYS A 53 1.34 -16.80 28.32
N LEU A 54 1.19 -17.91 27.60
CA LEU A 54 1.50 -18.01 26.17
C LEU A 54 0.64 -17.04 25.34
N TYR A 55 -0.66 -17.01 25.60
CA TYR A 55 -1.59 -16.10 24.94
C TYR A 55 -1.25 -14.64 25.22
N ASP A 56 -1.09 -14.26 26.49
CA ASP A 56 -0.79 -12.88 26.90
C ASP A 56 0.54 -12.40 26.28
N ALA A 57 1.57 -13.25 26.28
CA ALA A 57 2.85 -12.95 25.63
C ALA A 57 2.71 -12.79 24.11
N SER A 58 1.97 -13.70 23.46
CA SER A 58 1.74 -13.67 22.01
C SER A 58 0.95 -12.42 21.60
N ALA A 59 -0.07 -12.03 22.38
CA ALA A 59 -0.88 -10.84 22.11
C ALA A 59 -0.07 -9.55 22.24
N ARG A 60 0.83 -9.45 23.24
CA ARG A 60 1.76 -8.32 23.38
C ARG A 60 2.72 -8.21 22.20
N VAL A 61 3.21 -9.33 21.69
CA VAL A 61 4.09 -9.33 20.52
C VAL A 61 3.35 -8.96 19.24
N ASP A 62 2.10 -9.44 19.05
CA ASP A 62 1.25 -9.06 17.91
C ASP A 62 1.01 -7.55 17.87
N THR A 63 0.68 -6.94 19.00
CA THR A 63 0.47 -5.49 19.08
C THR A 63 1.75 -4.70 18.84
N TYR A 64 2.89 -5.17 19.38
CA TYR A 64 4.20 -4.56 19.13
C TYR A 64 4.57 -4.61 17.63
N LEU A 65 4.45 -5.76 16.98
CA LEU A 65 4.77 -5.92 15.56
C LEU A 65 3.86 -5.06 14.68
N ARG A 66 2.57 -5.02 14.98
CA ARG A 66 1.61 -4.18 14.25
C ARG A 66 1.92 -2.69 14.39
N ARG A 67 2.34 -2.26 15.59
CA ARG A 67 2.77 -0.88 15.82
C ARG A 67 4.02 -0.55 15.01
N GLN A 68 5.03 -1.42 15.02
CA GLN A 68 6.23 -1.19 14.21
C GLN A 68 5.93 -1.08 12.72
N VAL A 69 5.05 -1.94 12.19
CA VAL A 69 4.64 -1.86 10.78
C VAL A 69 3.87 -0.58 10.47
N ALA A 70 3.11 -0.04 11.43
CA ALA A 70 2.42 1.24 11.26
C ALA A 70 3.41 2.42 11.27
N GLU A 71 4.33 2.45 12.24
CA GLU A 71 5.38 3.48 12.33
C GLU A 71 6.27 3.49 11.07
N GLU A 72 6.71 2.32 10.62
CA GLU A 72 7.56 2.20 9.42
C GLU A 72 6.82 2.57 8.12
N ARG A 73 5.48 2.64 8.13
CA ARG A 73 4.69 3.17 7.01
C ARG A 73 4.58 4.68 7.05
N ASP A 74 4.46 5.27 8.24
CA ASP A 74 4.40 6.71 8.41
C ASP A 74 5.75 7.37 8.08
N ASP A 75 6.87 6.73 8.40
CA ASP A 75 8.22 7.25 8.11
C ASP A 75 8.59 7.24 6.61
N ARG A 76 7.89 6.47 5.77
CA ARG A 76 8.19 6.40 4.32
C ARG A 76 7.70 7.62 3.54
N GLY A 77 6.96 8.54 4.19
CA GLY A 77 6.35 9.69 3.53
C GLY A 77 5.37 9.28 2.40
N PRO A 78 4.75 10.23 1.69
CA PRO A 78 3.94 9.91 0.52
C PRO A 78 4.84 9.22 -0.51
N TYR A 79 4.50 7.99 -0.89
CA TYR A 79 5.15 7.32 -2.02
C TYR A 79 4.94 8.19 -3.27
N VAL A 80 6.01 8.87 -3.70
CA VAL A 80 6.03 9.57 -4.99
C VAL A 80 6.53 8.53 -6.00
N PRO A 81 5.66 7.95 -6.84
CA PRO A 81 6.13 7.09 -7.92
C PRO A 81 7.09 7.90 -8.79
N PRO A 82 8.21 7.33 -9.26
CA PRO A 82 9.09 8.04 -10.19
C PRO A 82 8.26 8.48 -11.39
N GLN A 83 8.17 9.80 -11.61
CA GLN A 83 7.51 10.34 -12.80
C GLN A 83 8.23 9.73 -14.01
N ARG A 84 7.55 8.79 -14.67
CA ARG A 84 7.96 8.35 -15.99
C ARG A 84 8.03 9.62 -16.84
N GLN A 85 9.24 9.99 -17.25
CA GLN A 85 9.43 10.98 -18.31
C GLN A 85 8.68 10.43 -19.52
N ILE A 86 7.45 10.91 -19.72
CA ILE A 86 6.75 10.72 -20.97
C ILE A 86 7.60 11.45 -22.00
N TYR A 87 8.37 10.69 -22.77
CA TYR A 87 9.12 11.23 -23.89
C TYR A 87 8.08 11.82 -24.84
N ARG A 88 7.92 13.15 -24.78
CA ARG A 88 7.04 13.88 -25.69
C ARG A 88 7.91 14.19 -26.91
N PRO A 89 7.75 13.49 -28.04
CA PRO A 89 8.54 13.81 -29.22
C PRO A 89 8.29 15.27 -29.59
N ALA A 90 9.38 16.03 -29.75
CA ALA A 90 9.30 17.42 -30.18
C ALA A 90 8.63 17.46 -31.56
N VAL A 91 7.45 18.05 -31.62
CA VAL A 91 6.77 18.31 -32.90
C VAL A 91 7.60 19.37 -33.61
N PRO A 92 8.10 19.12 -34.84
CA PRO A 92 8.84 20.15 -35.57
C PRO A 92 7.92 21.34 -35.85
N PRO A 93 8.44 22.58 -35.81
CA PRO A 93 7.63 23.77 -36.05
C PRO A 93 7.05 23.71 -37.47
N VAL A 94 5.72 23.74 -37.57
CA VAL A 94 5.01 23.87 -38.84
C VAL A 94 5.41 25.22 -39.43
N ARG A 95 6.03 25.18 -40.62
CA ARG A 95 6.40 26.37 -41.39
C ARG A 95 5.10 27.13 -41.71
N SER A 96 4.87 28.25 -41.02
CA SER A 96 3.76 29.14 -41.34
C SER A 96 3.98 29.70 -42.74
N VAL A 97 3.25 29.18 -43.72
CA VAL A 97 3.19 29.76 -45.06
C VAL A 97 2.43 31.07 -44.93
N ARG A 98 3.16 32.18 -45.06
CA ARG A 98 2.61 33.53 -45.02
C ARG A 98 1.68 33.70 -46.24
N PRO A 99 0.40 34.06 -46.07
CA PRO A 99 -0.44 34.35 -47.22
C PRO A 99 0.09 35.61 -47.96
N PRO A 100 -0.03 35.65 -49.29
CA PRO A 100 0.42 36.80 -50.08
C PRO A 100 -0.40 38.05 -49.71
N GLN A 101 0.30 39.15 -49.47
CA GLN A 101 -0.30 40.47 -49.26
C GLN A 101 -0.94 40.95 -50.57
N PRO A 102 -2.19 41.43 -50.58
CA PRO A 102 -2.77 42.04 -51.75
C PRO A 102 -2.12 43.40 -52.03
N SER A 103 -1.52 43.54 -53.21
CA SER A 103 -1.00 44.81 -53.71
C SER A 103 -2.16 45.77 -53.99
N PHE A 104 -2.34 46.79 -53.14
CA PHE A 104 -3.26 47.88 -53.40
C PHE A 104 -2.63 48.82 -54.45
N SER A 105 -2.95 48.60 -55.71
CA SER A 105 -2.59 49.51 -56.80
C SER A 105 -3.60 49.33 -57.92
N GLN A 106 -4.70 50.08 -57.85
CA GLN A 106 -5.44 50.61 -59.02
C GLN A 106 -6.73 51.26 -58.53
N PHE A 107 -6.74 52.59 -58.46
CA PHE A 107 -7.88 53.42 -58.88
C PHE A 107 -7.33 54.86 -59.04
N ARG A 108 -6.55 55.06 -60.11
CA ARG A 108 -6.40 56.40 -60.70
C ARG A 108 -7.45 56.53 -61.78
N GLY A 109 -8.33 57.51 -61.63
CA GLY A 109 -9.10 58.03 -62.76
C GLY A 109 -10.58 58.18 -62.48
N PHE A 110 -10.96 59.25 -61.79
CA PHE A 110 -12.17 59.99 -62.16
C PHE A 110 -11.87 61.48 -62.03
N ARG A 111 -11.91 62.16 -63.18
CA ARG A 111 -11.64 63.58 -63.40
C ARG A 111 -13.01 64.29 -63.41
N PRO A 112 -13.29 65.26 -62.54
CA PRO A 112 -14.52 66.05 -62.68
C PRO A 112 -14.33 67.12 -63.77
N GLN A 113 -15.34 67.30 -64.63
CA GLN A 113 -15.43 68.44 -65.55
C GLN A 113 -16.18 69.60 -64.88
N PRO A 114 -15.81 70.86 -65.15
CA PRO A 114 -16.50 72.03 -64.61
C PRO A 114 -17.74 72.40 -65.45
N LEU A 115 -18.79 72.86 -64.77
CA LEU A 115 -19.85 73.72 -65.29
C LEU A 115 -19.90 74.97 -64.40
#